data_AF-A0ABD0RED4-F1
#
_entry.id   AF-A0ABD0RED4-F1
#
_cell.length_a   1.000
_cell.length_b   1.000
_cell.length_c   1.000
_cell.angle_alpha   90.00
_cell.angle_beta   90.00
_cell.angle_gamma   90.00
#
_symmetry.space_group_name_H-M   'P 1'
#
loop_
_entity.id
_entity.type
_entity.pdbx_description
1 polymer ?
#
loop_
_entity_poly.entity_id
_entity_poly.type
_entity_poly.pdbx_seq_one_letter_code
_entity_poly.pdbx_strand_id
1 'polypeptide(L)' 'CPGGAFTPHIQNTKEFPDDVVTFVRNHPVMFNPIYPVGRKPLVVRTHADYKYTSIAVDQVTAADGHYQVLFLGT' A
#
# COMPACT_ATOMS: atom_id res chain seq x y z
N CYS A 1 -12.01 -13.61 1.38
CA CYS A 1 -12.32 -12.68 0.25
C CYS A 1 -13.20 -11.55 0.76
N PRO A 2 -13.18 -10.34 0.17
CA PRO A 2 -13.82 -9.15 0.74
C PRO A 2 -15.35 -9.22 0.58
N GLY A 3 -16.01 -10.06 1.38
CA GLY A 3 -17.47 -10.12 1.49
C GLY A 3 -18.00 -9.47 2.78
N GLY A 4 -17.15 -9.20 3.77
CA GLY A 4 -17.62 -8.85 5.12
C GLY A 4 -17.73 -7.35 5.44
N ALA A 5 -16.85 -6.50 4.89
CA ALA A 5 -16.68 -5.15 5.42
C ALA A 5 -17.73 -4.13 4.93
N PHE A 6 -18.28 -4.31 3.72
CA PHE A 6 -19.17 -3.33 3.08
C PHE A 6 -20.50 -3.92 2.59
N THR A 7 -20.68 -5.24 2.73
CA THR A 7 -21.83 -5.98 2.21
C THR A 7 -22.23 -7.10 3.17
N PRO A 8 -22.86 -6.80 4.31
CA PRO A 8 -23.10 -7.76 5.40
C PRO A 8 -23.97 -8.96 5.01
N HIS A 9 -24.66 -8.88 3.86
CA HIS A 9 -25.53 -9.94 3.32
C HIS A 9 -24.93 -10.71 2.15
N ILE A 10 -23.70 -10.39 1.72
CA ILE A 10 -23.02 -11.04 0.60
C ILE A 10 -21.86 -11.87 1.15
N GLN A 11 -22.03 -13.19 1.15
CA GLN A 11 -21.05 -14.11 1.73
C GLN A 11 -19.93 -14.44 0.73
N ASN A 12 -20.23 -14.34 -0.57
CA ASN A 12 -19.31 -14.68 -1.64
C ASN A 12 -19.31 -13.64 -2.75
N THR A 13 -18.16 -13.43 -3.40
CA THR A 13 -18.03 -12.51 -4.53
C THR A 13 -18.82 -12.93 -5.77
N LYS A 14 -19.34 -14.17 -5.81
CA LYS A 14 -20.26 -14.66 -6.86
C LYS A 14 -21.69 -14.15 -6.69
N GLU A 15 -22.04 -13.66 -5.50
CA GLU A 15 -23.39 -13.15 -5.20
C GLU A 15 -23.49 -11.64 -5.50
N PHE A 16 -22.42 -11.02 -6.02
CA PHE A 16 -22.49 -9.63 -6.46
C PHE A 16 -23.41 -9.51 -7.68
N PRO A 17 -24.34 -8.54 -7.70
CA PRO A 17 -25.17 -8.32 -8.88
C PRO A 17 -24.36 -7.75 -10.05
N ASP A 18 -24.84 -7.98 -11.27
CA ASP A 18 -24.11 -7.70 -12.51
C ASP A 18 -23.77 -6.22 -12.71
N ASP A 19 -24.59 -5.31 -12.17
CA ASP A 19 -24.37 -3.86 -12.22
C ASP A 19 -23.12 -3.46 -11.43
N VAL A 20 -22.95 -3.99 -10.21
CA VAL A 20 -21.77 -3.77 -9.37
C VAL A 20 -20.52 -4.34 -10.03
N VAL A 21 -20.62 -5.54 -10.59
CA VAL A 21 -19.51 -6.19 -11.32
C VAL A 21 -19.11 -5.35 -12.54
N THR A 22 -20.08 -4.88 -13.32
CA THR A 22 -19.85 -4.04 -14.50
C THR A 22 -19.25 -2.69 -14.11
N PHE A 23 -19.72 -2.08 -13.01
CA PHE A 23 -19.18 -0.83 -12.50
C PHE A 23 -17.69 -0.95 -12.14
N VAL A 24 -17.32 -1.96 -11.35
CA VAL A 24 -15.92 -2.18 -10.92
C VAL A 24 -15.03 -2.51 -12.11
N ARG A 25 -15.53 -3.26 -13.10
CA ARG A 25 -14.80 -3.53 -14.34
C ARG A 25 -14.52 -2.24 -15.13
N ASN A 26 -15.50 -1.33 -15.18
CA ASN A 26 -15.39 -0.08 -15.93
C ASN A 26 -14.65 1.03 -15.16
N HIS A 27 -14.54 0.93 -13.82
CA HIS A 27 -13.92 1.92 -12.95
C HIS A 27 -12.92 1.29 -11.97
N PRO A 28 -11.76 0.81 -12.46
CA PRO A 28 -10.78 0.12 -11.61
C PRO A 28 -9.99 1.07 -10.70
N VAL A 29 -10.10 2.39 -10.90
CA VAL A 29 -9.31 3.41 -10.19
C VAL A 29 -10.13 4.08 -9.09
N MET A 30 -9.47 4.39 -7.98
CA MET A 30 -10.03 5.20 -6.91
C MET A 30 -9.84 6.69 -7.21
N PHE A 31 -10.82 7.51 -6.83
CA PHE A 31 -10.71 8.97 -6.98
C PHE A 31 -9.68 9.59 -6.02
N ASN A 32 -9.65 9.12 -4.77
CA ASN A 32 -8.79 9.70 -3.74
C ASN A 32 -7.35 9.20 -3.87
N PRO A 33 -6.34 10.09 -3.85
CA PRO A 33 -4.94 9.70 -3.82
C PRO A 33 -4.53 9.16 -2.44
N ILE A 34 -3.54 8.27 -2.43
CA ILE A 34 -2.90 7.80 -1.21
C ILE A 34 -1.67 8.67 -0.95
N TYR A 35 -1.58 9.23 0.26
CA TYR A 35 -0.41 9.99 0.69
C TYR A 35 0.48 9.14 1.61
N PRO A 36 1.80 9.31 1.55
CA PRO A 36 2.70 8.67 2.50
C PRO A 36 2.45 9.18 3.92
N VAL A 37 2.87 8.40 4.91
CA VAL A 37 2.83 8.79 6.33
C VAL A 37 3.57 10.11 6.50
N GLY A 38 2.95 11.08 7.17
CA GLY A 38 3.51 12.42 7.34
C GLY A 38 3.48 13.30 6.09
N ARG A 39 2.83 12.88 5.00
CA ARG A 39 2.67 13.62 3.72
C ARG A 39 4.00 14.04 3.06
N LYS A 40 5.08 13.32 3.35
CA LYS A 40 6.41 13.57 2.79
C LYS A 40 7.20 12.26 2.62
N PRO A 41 8.17 12.19 1.69
CA PRO A 41 9.09 11.05 1.61
C PRO A 41 9.97 10.96 2.86
N LEU A 42 10.35 9.74 3.24
CA LEU A 42 11.25 9.49 4.38
C LEU A 42 12.70 9.86 4.08
N VAL A 43 13.16 9.55 2.87
CA VAL A 43 14.53 9.84 2.41
C VAL A 43 14.44 10.43 1.01
N VAL A 44 15.22 11.49 0.77
CA VAL A 44 15.34 12.12 -0.54
C VAL A 44 16.82 12.21 -0.89
N ARG A 45 17.20 11.65 -2.03
CA ARG A 45 18.53 11.81 -2.61
C ARG A 45 18.39 12.41 -4.00
N THR A 46 18.87 13.64 -4.16
CA THR A 46 18.95 14.34 -5.44
C THR A 46 20.41 14.40 -5.90
N HIS A 47 20.63 14.66 -7.19
CA HIS A 47 21.97 14.81 -7.79
C HIS A 47 22.89 13.59 -7.61
N ALA A 48 22.32 12.38 -7.63
CA ALA A 48 23.06 11.14 -7.71
C ALA A 48 22.88 10.53 -9.11
N ASP A 49 23.93 9.90 -9.62
CA ASP A 49 23.91 9.24 -10.94
C ASP A 49 23.26 7.85 -10.89
N TYR A 50 22.69 7.46 -9.74
CA TYR A 50 21.99 6.19 -9.52
C TYR A 50 20.56 6.41 -8.99
N LYS A 51 19.73 5.37 -9.08
CA LYS A 51 18.36 5.35 -8.56
C LYS A 51 18.21 4.23 -7.55
N TYR A 52 17.38 4.41 -6.53
CA TYR A 52 17.05 3.30 -5.65
C TYR A 52 16.23 2.24 -6.40
N THR A 53 16.62 0.98 -6.28
CA THR A 53 16.02 -0.17 -7.00
C THR A 53 15.34 -1.17 -6.10
N SER A 54 15.85 -1.36 -4.89
CA SER A 54 15.34 -2.31 -3.91
C SER A 54 15.36 -1.70 -2.51
N ILE A 55 14.48 -2.22 -1.65
CA ILE A 55 14.37 -1.83 -0.25
C ILE A 55 14.24 -3.08 0.61
N ALA A 56 14.99 -3.13 1.71
CA ALA A 56 14.79 -4.07 2.79
C ALA A 56 14.68 -3.30 4.12
N VAL A 57 13.83 -3.79 5.02
CA VAL A 57 13.59 -3.16 6.32
C VAL A 57 13.80 -4.20 7.40
N ASP A 58 14.65 -3.89 8.37
CA ASP A 58 14.87 -4.72 9.54
C ASP A 58 14.33 -4.04 10.80
N GLN A 59 13.57 -4.78 11.59
CA GLN A 59 13.02 -4.31 12.86
C GLN A 59 13.89 -4.84 14.00
N VAL A 60 14.76 -3.97 14.51
CA VAL A 60 15.80 -4.34 15.46
C VAL A 60 15.41 -3.88 16.86
N THR A 61 15.57 -4.76 17.84
CA THR A 61 15.51 -4.38 19.25
C THR A 61 16.92 -4.06 19.72
N ALA A 62 17.20 -2.79 19.94
CA ALA A 62 18.43 -2.28 20.53
C ALA A 62 18.26 -2.10 22.04
N ALA A 63 19.37 -1.85 22.74
CA ALA A 63 19.38 -1.70 24.19
C ALA A 63 18.51 -0.54 24.69
N ASP A 64 18.29 0.47 23.85
CA ASP A 64 17.56 1.70 24.09
C ASP A 64 16.14 1.72 23.47
N GLY A 65 15.79 0.73 22.65
CA GLY A 65 14.44 0.63 22.07
C GLY A 65 14.36 -0.14 20.76
N HIS A 66 13.18 -0.08 20.14
CA HIS A 66 12.92 -0.71 18.85
C HIS A 66 13.15 0.28 17.70
N TYR A 67 13.91 -0.15 16.70
CA TYR A 67 14.27 0.67 15.54
C TYR A 67 13.92 -0.04 14.24
N GLN A 68 13.65 0.76 13.21
CA GLN A 68 13.48 0.28 11.83
C GLN A 68 14.70 0.74 11.02
N VAL A 69 15.51 -0.22 10.59
CA VAL A 69 16.71 0.04 9.77
C VAL A 69 16.36 -0.17 8.31
N LEU A 70 16.61 0.85 7.48
CA LEU A 70 16.31 0.84 6.05
C LEU A 70 17.58 0.55 5.24
N PHE A 71 17.55 -0.49 4.43
CA PHE A 71 18.59 -0.81 3.44
C PHE A 71 18.05 -0.49 2.05
N LEU A 72 18.79 0.33 1.29
CA LEU A 72 18.40 0.78 -0.05
C LEU A 72 19.43 0.31 -1.07
N GLY A 73 19.01 -0.52 -2.03
CA GLY A 73 19.83 -0.90 -3.18
C GLY A 73 19.81 0.19 -4.24
N THR A 74 20.92 0.35 -4.97
CA THR A 74 21.17 1.40 -5.98
C THR A 74 21.54 0.81 -7.32
#